data_AF-A0A1M3H356-F1
#
_entry.id   AF-A0A1M3H356-F1
#
_cell.length_a   1.000
_cell.length_b   1.000
_cell.length_c   1.000
_cell.angle_alpha   90.00
_cell.angle_beta   90.00
_cell.angle_gamma   90.00
#
_symmetry.space_group_name_H-M   'P 1'
#
loop_
_entity.id
_entity.type
_entity.pdbx_description
1 polymer ?
#
loop_
_entity_poly.entity_id
_entity_poly.type
_entity_poly.pdbx_seq_one_letter_code
_entity_poly.pdbx_strand_id
1 'polypeptide(L)'
;MEKLFERSNIGLQQLVAEDGLDKYFAYTEKLLSLNVLIECYTAVLDDSEADYEEETAIFAITYNEERSYSFALFVSSEVIGPLILFRIIVDAINFIEHSSKDSLLDDLEEISTGCTTSDVIDNIKERKEFYEDEVWEFKTVLDLIHDKGKHRK
;
A
#
# COMPACT_ATOMS: atom_id res chain seq x y z
N MET A 1 -9.18 5.06 13.09
CA MET A 1 -9.54 4.78 11.69
C MET A 1 -10.22 3.41 11.54
N GLU A 2 -9.71 2.38 12.22
CA GLU A 2 -10.18 0.98 12.22
C GLU A 2 -11.71 0.77 12.18
N LYS A 3 -12.48 1.51 13.00
CA LYS A 3 -13.96 1.39 13.02
C LYS A 3 -14.65 1.74 11.69
N LEU A 4 -14.06 2.63 10.89
CA LEU A 4 -14.60 2.98 9.57
C LEU A 4 -14.36 1.83 8.59
N PHE A 5 -13.15 1.28 8.61
CA PHE A 5 -12.73 0.15 7.77
C PHE A 5 -13.51 -1.13 8.09
N GLU A 6 -13.66 -1.46 9.38
CA GLU A 6 -14.42 -2.63 9.83
C GLU A 6 -15.88 -2.60 9.35
N ARG A 7 -16.53 -1.43 9.36
CA ARG A 7 -17.90 -1.25 8.88
C ARG A 7 -18.06 -1.43 7.36
N SER A 8 -16.97 -1.23 6.62
CA SER A 8 -16.92 -1.41 5.17
C SER A 8 -16.40 -2.79 4.77
N ASN A 9 -16.21 -3.72 5.72
CA ASN A 9 -15.63 -5.05 5.47
C ASN A 9 -14.21 -4.98 4.86
N ILE A 10 -13.45 -3.95 5.25
CA ILE A 10 -12.05 -3.78 4.86
C ILE A 10 -11.18 -4.08 6.06
N GLY A 11 -10.25 -5.01 5.91
CA GLY A 11 -9.23 -5.30 6.91
C GLY A 11 -8.14 -4.23 6.92
N LEU A 12 -7.55 -3.99 8.08
CA LEU A 12 -6.42 -3.08 8.26
C LEU A 12 -5.30 -3.80 9.02
N GLN A 13 -4.12 -3.90 8.42
CA GLN A 13 -2.95 -4.51 9.01
C GLN A 13 -1.86 -3.45 9.17
N GLN A 14 -1.36 -3.27 10.39
CA GLN A 14 -0.21 -2.40 10.64
C GLN A 14 1.10 -3.19 10.46
N LEU A 15 2.10 -2.54 9.92
CA LEU A 15 3.50 -2.97 9.94
C LEU A 15 4.35 -1.76 10.35
N VAL A 16 5.28 -1.98 11.27
CA VAL A 16 6.29 -0.98 11.61
C VAL A 16 7.49 -1.24 10.71
N ALA A 17 7.79 -0.30 9.82
CA ALA A 17 8.95 -0.39 8.94
C ALA A 17 10.27 -0.31 9.73
N GLU A 18 11.39 -0.66 9.09
CA GLU A 18 12.70 -0.70 9.76
C GLU A 18 13.15 0.67 10.30
N ASP A 19 12.73 1.75 9.65
CA ASP A 19 12.97 3.14 10.05
C ASP A 19 12.05 3.61 11.20
N GLY A 20 11.14 2.75 11.66
CA GLY A 20 10.16 3.04 12.71
C GLY A 20 8.87 3.69 12.19
N LEU A 21 8.71 3.84 10.87
CA LEU A 21 7.49 4.39 10.27
C LEU A 21 6.33 3.41 10.42
N ASP A 22 5.20 3.92 10.91
CA ASP A 22 3.95 3.17 10.97
C ASP A 22 3.27 3.14 9.60
N LYS A 23 3.29 1.97 8.96
CA LYS A 23 2.55 1.70 7.73
C LYS A 23 1.27 0.92 8.01
N TYR A 24 0.22 1.25 7.28
CA TYR A 24 -1.07 0.57 7.33
C TYR A 24 -1.43 0.00 5.97
N PHE A 25 -1.82 -1.26 5.95
CA PHE A 25 -2.20 -2.00 4.76
C PHE A 25 -3.68 -2.35 4.82
N ALA A 26 -4.47 -1.71 3.96
CA ALA A 26 -5.87 -2.02 3.79
C ALA A 26 -6.06 -3.14 2.76
N TYR A 27 -6.98 -4.06 3.05
CA TYR A 27 -7.21 -5.24 2.22
C TYR A 27 -8.67 -5.73 2.28
N THR A 28 -9.08 -6.40 1.21
CA THR A 28 -10.30 -7.21 1.14
C THR A 28 -9.96 -8.58 0.56
N GLU A 29 -10.84 -9.56 0.71
CA GLU A 29 -10.65 -10.89 0.09
C GLU A 29 -10.45 -10.80 -1.43
N LYS A 30 -11.13 -9.87 -2.09
CA LYS A 30 -10.99 -9.65 -3.53
C LYS A 30 -9.63 -9.06 -3.88
N LEU A 31 -9.14 -8.06 -3.15
CA LEU A 31 -7.79 -7.52 -3.32
C LEU A 31 -6.71 -8.60 -3.10
N LEU A 32 -6.84 -9.40 -2.04
CA LEU A 32 -5.92 -10.51 -1.78
C LEU A 32 -5.92 -11.53 -2.92
N SER A 33 -7.08 -11.85 -3.50
CA SER A 33 -7.18 -12.75 -4.66
C SER A 33 -6.51 -12.21 -5.94
N LEU A 34 -6.35 -10.89 -6.01
CA LEU A 34 -5.67 -10.16 -7.08
C LEU A 34 -4.19 -9.89 -6.76
N ASN A 35 -3.69 -10.33 -5.60
CA ASN A 35 -2.33 -10.01 -5.12
C ASN A 35 -2.09 -8.51 -4.95
N VAL A 36 -3.06 -7.79 -4.39
CA VAL A 36 -2.98 -6.34 -4.15
C VAL A 36 -3.16 -6.02 -2.67
N LEU A 37 -2.38 -5.05 -2.18
CA LEU A 37 -2.60 -4.38 -0.89
C LEU A 37 -2.64 -2.87 -1.13
N ILE A 38 -3.41 -2.15 -0.31
CA ILE A 38 -3.38 -0.68 -0.29
C ILE A 38 -2.53 -0.24 0.90
N GLU A 39 -1.31 0.20 0.63
CA GLU A 39 -0.44 0.81 1.64
C GLU A 39 -0.85 2.26 1.89
N CYS A 40 -0.77 2.69 3.15
CA CYS A 40 -1.04 4.03 3.60
C CYS A 40 -0.11 4.36 4.76
N TYR A 41 0.55 5.50 4.70
CA TYR A 41 1.32 6.02 5.83
C TYR A 41 1.29 7.55 5.87
N THR A 42 1.66 8.06 7.04
CA THR A 42 1.94 9.47 7.26
C THR A 42 3.33 9.56 7.86
N ALA A 43 4.23 10.34 7.25
CA ALA A 43 5.61 10.49 7.69
C ALA A 43 5.94 11.96 7.92
N VAL A 44 6.84 12.22 8.88
CA VAL A 44 7.48 13.53 9.05
C VAL A 44 8.74 13.52 8.20
N LEU A 45 8.82 14.43 7.23
CA LEU A 45 9.96 14.58 6.31
C LEU A 45 11.04 15.49 6.89
N ASP A 46 10.63 16.56 7.57
CA ASP A 46 11.52 17.49 8.29
C ASP A 46 10.82 17.90 9.60
N ASP A 47 11.49 17.65 10.73
CA ASP A 47 10.98 17.95 12.08
C ASP A 47 11.56 19.24 12.67
N SER A 48 12.27 20.04 11.86
CA SER A 48 12.86 21.30 12.28
C SER A 48 11.79 22.37 12.52
N GLU A 49 12.05 23.27 13.48
CA GLU A 49 11.14 24.40 13.75
C GLU A 49 11.05 25.40 12.58
N ALA A 50 12.03 25.38 11.66
CA ALA A 50 12.09 26.31 10.55
C ALA A 50 11.20 25.88 9.38
N ASP A 51 11.21 24.57 9.07
CA ASP A 51 10.56 24.00 7.90
C ASP A 51 9.97 22.62 8.27
N TYR A 52 8.88 22.60 9.04
CA TYR A 52 8.17 21.36 9.36
C TYR A 52 7.47 20.82 8.11
N GLU A 53 7.86 19.62 7.67
CA GLU A 53 7.29 18.96 6.50
C GLU A 53 6.74 17.58 6.88
N GLU A 54 5.52 17.30 6.44
CA GLU A 54 4.87 15.99 6.57
C GLU A 54 4.41 15.50 5.20
N GLU A 55 4.31 14.19 5.04
CA GLU A 55 3.62 13.59 3.91
C GLU A 55 2.56 12.60 4.35
N THR A 56 1.47 12.52 3.58
CA THR A 56 0.54 11.41 3.61
C THR A 56 0.50 10.79 2.23
N ALA A 57 0.76 9.49 2.15
CA ALA A 57 0.82 8.77 0.90
C ALA A 57 -0.03 7.50 0.95
N ILE A 58 -0.61 7.15 -0.20
CA ILE A 58 -1.43 5.96 -0.41
C ILE A 58 -0.98 5.30 -1.70
N PHE A 59 -0.62 4.04 -1.61
CA PHE A 59 -0.15 3.25 -2.74
C PHE A 59 -0.98 1.98 -2.90
N ALA A 60 -1.23 1.58 -4.14
CA ALA A 60 -1.56 0.19 -4.44
C ALA A 60 -0.27 -0.55 -4.76
N ILE A 61 0.05 -1.58 -3.97
CA ILE A 61 1.24 -2.40 -4.17
C ILE A 61 0.85 -3.78 -4.67
N THR A 62 1.66 -4.31 -5.58
CA THR A 62 1.52 -5.68 -6.12
C THR A 62 2.86 -6.17 -6.65
N TYR A 63 2.95 -7.46 -6.95
CA TYR A 63 4.14 -8.04 -7.57
C TYR A 63 3.77 -9.25 -8.43
N ASN A 64 4.66 -9.58 -9.37
CA ASN A 64 4.67 -10.83 -10.11
C ASN A 64 6.07 -11.49 -9.98
N GLU A 65 6.34 -12.55 -10.74
CA GLU A 65 7.61 -13.28 -10.64
C GLU A 65 8.85 -12.45 -11.02
N GLU A 66 8.67 -11.38 -11.79
CA GLU A 66 9.75 -10.58 -12.35
C GLU A 66 9.90 -9.20 -11.72
N ARG A 67 8.80 -8.62 -11.23
CA ARG A 67 8.72 -7.21 -10.83
C ARG A 67 7.77 -6.99 -9.66
N SER A 68 8.10 -6.00 -8.86
CA SER A 68 7.23 -5.37 -7.89
C SER A 68 6.79 -4.02 -8.44
N TYR A 69 5.60 -3.60 -8.03
CA TYR A 69 4.92 -2.40 -8.50
C TYR A 69 4.35 -1.64 -7.32
N SER A 70 4.57 -0.33 -7.32
CA SER A 70 3.95 0.61 -6.39
C SER A 70 3.29 1.74 -7.18
N PHE A 71 1.95 1.78 -7.13
CA PHE A 71 1.14 2.76 -7.83
C PHE A 71 0.68 3.84 -6.85
N ALA A 72 1.15 5.07 -7.03
CA ALA A 72 0.77 6.21 -6.21
C ALA A 72 -0.69 6.60 -6.49
N LEU A 73 -1.59 6.31 -5.55
CA LEU A 73 -3.01 6.66 -5.65
C LEU A 73 -3.27 8.08 -5.11
N PHE A 74 -2.47 8.49 -4.13
CA PHE A 74 -2.55 9.81 -3.52
C PHE A 74 -1.24 10.12 -2.79
N VAL A 75 -0.76 11.35 -2.96
CA VAL A 75 0.37 11.90 -2.20
C VAL A 75 0.04 13.35 -1.84
N SER A 76 0.29 13.74 -0.61
CA SER A 76 0.08 15.10 -0.10
C SER A 76 1.24 15.48 0.81
N SER A 77 1.74 16.71 0.68
CA SER A 77 2.73 17.33 1.58
C SER A 77 2.11 17.86 2.87
N GLU A 78 0.98 17.29 3.26
CA GLU A 78 0.16 17.71 4.40
C GLU A 78 -0.53 16.48 4.98
N VAL A 79 -0.75 16.47 6.29
CA VAL A 79 -1.51 15.41 6.95
C VAL A 79 -2.98 15.47 6.57
N ILE A 80 -3.47 14.35 6.05
CA ILE A 80 -4.87 14.23 5.68
C ILE A 80 -5.69 13.66 6.83
N GLY A 81 -6.82 14.31 7.12
CA GLY A 81 -7.75 13.85 8.14
C GLY A 81 -8.29 12.44 7.86
N PRO A 82 -8.59 11.64 8.90
CA PRO A 82 -8.87 10.21 8.77
C PRO A 82 -10.11 9.87 7.93
N LEU A 83 -11.08 10.79 7.80
CA LEU A 83 -12.27 10.60 6.97
C LEU A 83 -11.95 10.68 5.48
N ILE A 84 -11.09 11.63 5.09
CA ILE A 84 -10.67 11.82 3.69
C ILE A 84 -9.79 10.64 3.30
N LEU A 85 -8.84 10.26 4.17
CA LEU A 85 -7.97 9.10 3.96
C LEU A 85 -8.78 7.80 3.78
N PHE A 86 -9.75 7.55 4.65
CA PHE A 86 -10.69 6.44 4.50
C PHE A 86 -11.42 6.48 3.16
N ARG A 87 -11.89 7.66 2.73
CA ARG A 87 -12.66 7.76 1.48
C ARG A 87 -11.81 7.43 0.26
N ILE A 88 -10.57 7.93 0.21
CA ILE A 88 -9.65 7.64 -0.90
C ILE A 88 -9.38 6.13 -0.97
N ILE A 89 -9.07 5.50 0.17
CA ILE A 89 -8.80 4.06 0.22
C ILE A 89 -10.03 3.24 -0.20
N VAL A 90 -11.22 3.60 0.29
CA VAL A 90 -12.47 2.92 -0.09
C VAL A 90 -12.76 3.06 -1.58
N ASP A 91 -12.56 4.25 -2.15
CA ASP A 91 -12.81 4.49 -3.57
C ASP A 91 -11.82 3.72 -4.46
N ALA A 92 -10.55 3.67 -4.08
CA ALA A 92 -9.54 2.85 -4.73
C ALA A 92 -9.88 1.35 -4.67
N ILE A 93 -10.23 0.84 -3.49
CA ILE A 93 -10.66 -0.56 -3.31
C ILE A 93 -11.85 -0.86 -4.20
N ASN A 94 -12.90 -0.02 -4.15
CA ASN A 94 -14.10 -0.23 -4.95
C ASN A 94 -13.78 -0.27 -6.46
N PHE A 95 -12.84 0.54 -6.94
CA PHE A 95 -12.41 0.48 -8.33
C PHE A 95 -11.69 -0.85 -8.65
N ILE A 96 -10.66 -1.18 -7.87
CA ILE A 96 -9.81 -2.38 -8.07
C ILE A 96 -10.60 -3.68 -7.91
N GLU A 97 -11.64 -3.71 -7.09
CA GLU A 97 -12.49 -4.91 -6.94
C GLU A 97 -13.24 -5.28 -8.23
N HIS A 98 -13.40 -4.37 -9.18
CA HIS A 98 -13.97 -4.65 -10.50
C HIS A 98 -12.92 -5.13 -11.52
N SER A 99 -11.63 -5.10 -11.16
CA SER A 99 -10.54 -5.58 -12.00
C SER A 99 -10.49 -7.11 -12.09
N SER A 100 -9.90 -7.56 -13.19
CA SER A 100 -9.48 -8.95 -13.42
C SER A 100 -7.97 -9.07 -13.27
N LYS A 101 -7.43 -10.30 -13.20
CA LYS A 101 -5.97 -10.48 -13.19
C LYS A 101 -5.30 -9.97 -14.47
N ASP A 102 -6.01 -10.03 -15.59
CA ASP A 102 -5.48 -9.64 -16.89
C ASP A 102 -5.53 -8.11 -17.10
N SER A 103 -6.49 -7.42 -16.47
CA SER A 103 -6.66 -5.96 -16.56
C SER A 103 -6.03 -5.19 -15.40
N LEU A 104 -5.62 -5.87 -14.33
CA LEU A 104 -5.25 -5.24 -13.06
C LEU A 104 -4.19 -4.13 -13.21
N LEU A 105 -3.13 -4.37 -13.97
CA LEU A 105 -2.04 -3.39 -14.10
C LEU A 105 -2.50 -2.15 -14.87
N ASP A 106 -3.27 -2.33 -15.95
CA ASP A 106 -3.83 -1.23 -16.73
C ASP A 106 -4.83 -0.41 -15.88
N ASP A 107 -5.68 -1.11 -15.12
CA ASP A 107 -6.67 -0.49 -14.23
C ASP A 107 -5.98 0.31 -13.11
N LEU A 108 -4.88 -0.21 -12.54
CA LEU A 108 -4.08 0.49 -11.52
C LEU A 108 -3.35 1.71 -12.10
N GLU A 109 -2.82 1.59 -13.32
CA GLU A 109 -2.17 2.71 -14.00
C GLU A 109 -3.18 3.85 -14.24
N GLU A 110 -4.41 3.55 -14.67
CA GLU A 110 -5.47 4.53 -14.95
C GLU A 110 -5.81 5.42 -13.74
N ILE A 111 -5.84 4.84 -12.54
CA ILE A 111 -6.22 5.57 -11.32
C ILE A 111 -5.04 6.15 -10.53
N SER A 112 -3.81 5.88 -10.97
CA SER A 112 -2.59 6.34 -10.30
C SER A 112 -2.10 7.68 -10.85
N THR A 113 -1.39 8.44 -10.02
CA THR A 113 -0.65 9.63 -10.46
C THR A 113 0.80 9.32 -10.82
N GLY A 114 1.23 8.07 -10.61
CA GLY A 114 2.58 7.59 -10.90
C GLY A 114 2.74 6.13 -10.52
N CYS A 115 3.71 5.47 -11.15
CA CYS A 115 4.06 4.09 -10.87
C CYS A 115 5.58 3.96 -10.74
N THR A 116 6.03 3.25 -9.72
CA THR A 116 7.41 2.81 -9.56
C THR A 116 7.46 1.29 -9.70
N THR A 117 8.41 0.80 -10.49
CA THR A 117 8.64 -0.62 -10.71
C THR A 117 10.07 -0.96 -10.36
N SER A 118 10.31 -2.15 -9.80
CA SER A 118 11.67 -2.53 -9.40
C SER A 118 12.69 -2.55 -10.55
N ASP A 119 12.24 -2.71 -11.80
CA ASP A 119 13.09 -2.76 -12.99
C ASP A 119 13.61 -1.40 -13.49
N VAL A 120 13.22 -0.28 -12.87
CA VAL A 120 13.80 1.05 -13.15
C VAL A 120 15.26 1.17 -12.68
N ILE A 121 15.71 0.26 -11.82
CA ILE A 121 17.09 0.23 -11.33
C ILE A 121 17.98 -0.45 -12.37
N ASP A 122 18.94 0.30 -12.93
CA ASP A 122 19.86 -0.16 -13.98
C ASP A 122 20.80 -1.27 -13.48
N ASN A 123 21.26 -1.18 -12.24
CA ASN A 123 22.14 -2.18 -11.64
C ASN A 123 21.35 -3.44 -11.28
N ILE A 124 21.68 -4.56 -11.92
CA ILE A 124 21.01 -5.86 -11.72
C ILE A 124 21.01 -6.33 -10.26
N LYS A 125 22.10 -6.08 -9.52
CA LYS A 125 22.20 -6.48 -8.11
C LYS A 125 21.26 -5.66 -7.24
N GLU A 126 21.30 -4.33 -7.41
CA GLU A 126 20.44 -3.41 -6.66
C GLU A 126 18.96 -3.61 -7.02
N ARG A 127 18.64 -3.85 -8.30
CA ARG A 127 17.29 -4.22 -8.76
C ARG A 127 16.76 -5.44 -8.02
N LYS A 128 17.59 -6.48 -7.93
CA LYS A 128 17.21 -7.72 -7.27
C LYS A 128 16.98 -7.49 -5.78
N GLU A 129 17.87 -6.77 -5.11
CA GLU A 129 17.74 -6.42 -3.70
C GLU A 129 16.45 -5.63 -3.45
N PHE A 130 16.21 -4.58 -4.24
CA PHE A 130 15.00 -3.76 -4.14
C PHE A 130 13.70 -4.59 -4.34
N TYR A 131 13.67 -5.46 -5.36
CA TYR A 131 12.53 -6.37 -5.55
C TYR A 131 12.35 -7.34 -4.38
N GLU A 132 13.44 -7.93 -3.87
CA GLU A 132 13.38 -8.85 -2.75
C GLU A 132 12.85 -8.16 -1.48
N ASP A 133 13.23 -6.91 -1.23
CA ASP A 133 12.77 -6.11 -0.11
C ASP A 133 11.27 -5.78 -0.21
N GLU A 134 10.80 -5.24 -1.36
CA GLU A 134 9.37 -4.93 -1.56
C GLU A 134 8.48 -6.18 -1.47
N VAL A 135 8.94 -7.31 -2.05
CA VAL A 135 8.20 -8.57 -1.97
C VAL A 135 8.24 -9.17 -0.57
N TRP A 136 9.33 -8.99 0.17
CA TRP A 136 9.44 -9.42 1.56
C TRP A 136 8.45 -8.66 2.45
N GLU A 137 8.35 -7.33 2.29
CA GLU A 137 7.39 -6.51 3.02
C GLU A 137 5.96 -6.98 2.73
N PHE A 138 5.60 -7.12 1.45
CA PHE A 138 4.28 -7.58 1.03
C PHE A 138 3.92 -8.94 1.65
N LYS A 139 4.83 -9.92 1.56
CA LYS A 139 4.62 -11.26 2.11
C LYS A 139 4.50 -11.26 3.63
N THR A 140 5.29 -10.43 4.31
CA THR A 140 5.21 -10.28 5.76
C THR A 140 3.83 -9.76 6.18
N VAL A 141 3.28 -8.80 5.45
CA VAL A 141 1.91 -8.31 5.69
C VAL A 141 0.88 -9.43 5.48
N LEU A 142 1.00 -10.23 4.41
CA LEU A 142 0.11 -11.36 4.18
C LEU A 142 0.14 -12.39 5.31
N ASP A 143 1.33 -12.73 5.80
CA ASP A 143 1.50 -13.68 6.91
C ASP A 143 0.83 -13.15 8.19
N LEU A 144 0.99 -11.86 8.49
CA LEU A 144 0.32 -11.20 9.62
C LEU A 144 -1.22 -11.22 9.49
N ILE A 145 -1.74 -10.99 8.28
CA ILE A 145 -3.18 -11.07 7.99
C ILE A 145 -3.69 -12.50 8.25
N HIS A 146 -2.97 -13.51 7.76
CA HIS A 146 -3.34 -14.92 7.94
C HIS A 146 -3.32 -15.35 9.41
N ASP A 147 -2.33 -14.92 10.18
CA ASP A 147 -2.22 -15.29 11.60
C ASP A 147 -3.30 -14.63 12.46
N LYS A 148 -3.68 -13.38 12.17
CA LYS A 148 -4.88 -12.76 12.78
C LYS A 148 -6.15 -13.56 12.50
N GLY A 149 -6.29 -14.14 11.31
CA GLY A 149 -7.42 -14.98 10.93
C GLY A 149 -7.51 -16.30 11.71
N LYS A 150 -6.38 -16.85 12.17
CA LYS A 150 -6.34 -18.10 12.96
C LYS A 150 -6.75 -17.90 14.43
N HIS A 151 -6.49 -16.73 15.00
CA HIS A 151 -6.78 -16.43 16.40
C HIS A 151 -8.19 -15.84 16.65
N ARG A 152 -8.97 -15.59 15.59
CA ARG A 152 -10.35 -15.09 15.66
C ARG A 152 -11.43 -16.17 15.48
N LYS A 153 -11.04 -17.45 15.37
CA LYS A 153 -11.96 -18.61 15.32
C LYS A 153 -11.99 -19.34 16.65
#